data_AF-A0A916XZ43-F1
#
_entry.id   AF-A0A916XZ43-F1
#
_cell.length_a   1.000
_cell.length_b   1.000
_cell.length_c   1.000
_cell.angle_alpha   90.00
_cell.angle_beta   90.00
_cell.angle_gamma   90.00
#
_symmetry.space_group_name_H-M   'P 1'
#
loop_
_entity.id
_entity.type
_entity.pdbx_description
1 polymer ?
#
loop_
_entity_poly.entity_id
_entity_poly.type
_entity_poly.pdbx_seq_one_letter_code
_entity_poly.pdbx_strand_id
1 'polypeptide(L)'
;MKKKYFLLLIVFSFINVFSQDYYVATPQGYGAATTGGGAVTPITVTTWAALRTQMQSAGSKVILVSGVLTVPATQQLRAIISNKSLIGLPGAKLVSNTLAHPGGGIIYLRPGSNNVIIRNLIFEGPGAYDIDGEDLLTADGCTNLWVDHCEFQDGLDGNFDIKGLTDNVTVSWCKFTYLKPPVPGGSGGSNDHRFSNLVGSGANDAPADGNFSVTFQSCLWGTGCRERMPRARNAQLHILNCYYNTEVTNARALGLGGGINNTTCFVQNSDFSGISNVYTNYPGDGGTVALAFNNCINGATNIGTVTPPTYTTTIIPVNEVITNLTDATCGAGATLNVTATGVITPNECTFLGIADIENENNIRLYPSLVKDILNIELSESNFGKTEITIYNLNGQEVFNYTENSTSNEILQLNLEKLAKGMYVCKIESNEKIVFKKFIKH
;
A
#
# COMPACT_ATOMS: atom_id res chain seq x y z
N MET A 1 7.05 -51.79 -43.92
CA MET A 1 7.35 -51.12 -42.63
C MET A 1 6.71 -49.73 -42.64
N LYS A 2 5.58 -49.53 -41.95
CA LYS A 2 4.91 -48.22 -41.84
C LYS A 2 5.53 -47.46 -40.66
N LYS A 3 6.29 -46.39 -40.93
CA LYS A 3 6.85 -45.50 -39.91
C LYS A 3 5.71 -44.65 -39.32
N LYS A 4 5.42 -44.84 -38.03
CA LYS A 4 4.53 -43.97 -37.25
C LYS A 4 5.37 -42.78 -36.77
N TYR A 5 5.02 -41.57 -37.21
CA TYR A 5 5.57 -40.35 -36.64
C TYR A 5 4.75 -39.99 -35.40
N PHE A 6 5.41 -39.94 -34.24
CA PHE A 6 4.82 -39.47 -32.99
C PHE A 6 4.97 -37.95 -32.97
N LEU A 7 3.86 -37.23 -33.08
CA LEU A 7 3.83 -35.78 -32.94
C LEU A 7 3.88 -35.46 -31.45
N LEU A 8 5.01 -34.97 -30.96
CA LEU A 8 5.18 -34.52 -29.58
C LEU A 8 4.51 -33.14 -29.45
N LEU A 9 3.36 -33.07 -28.80
CA LEU A 9 2.69 -31.82 -28.46
C LEU A 9 3.46 -31.18 -27.28
N ILE A 10 4.27 -30.16 -27.57
CA ILE A 10 4.91 -29.34 -26.54
C ILE A 10 3.85 -28.40 -25.98
N VAL A 11 3.37 -28.71 -24.77
CA VAL A 11 2.53 -27.80 -23.98
C VAL A 11 3.45 -26.70 -23.45
N PHE A 12 3.43 -25.53 -24.08
CA PHE A 12 4.03 -24.31 -23.52
C PHE A 12 3.21 -23.90 -22.30
N SER A 13 3.69 -24.23 -21.10
CA SER A 13 3.23 -23.63 -19.87
C SER A 13 3.67 -22.16 -19.86
N PHE A 14 2.75 -21.24 -20.11
CA PHE A 14 2.98 -19.82 -19.90
C PHE A 14 3.21 -19.59 -18.40
N ILE A 15 4.46 -19.38 -17.99
CA ILE A 15 4.78 -18.86 -16.67
C ILE A 15 4.57 -17.35 -16.77
N ASN A 16 3.42 -16.87 -16.32
CA ASN A 16 3.23 -15.43 -16.12
C ASN A 16 4.05 -15.03 -14.89
N VAL A 17 5.18 -14.36 -15.12
CA VAL A 17 5.93 -13.68 -14.06
C VAL A 17 5.26 -12.33 -13.87
N PHE A 18 4.55 -12.16 -12.75
CA PHE A 18 4.01 -10.86 -12.39
C PHE A 18 5.08 -10.12 -11.59
N SER A 19 5.56 -8.98 -12.13
CA SER A 19 6.21 -7.98 -11.29
C SER A 19 5.17 -7.45 -10.31
N GLN A 20 5.48 -7.40 -9.02
CA GLN A 20 4.58 -6.81 -8.04
C GLN A 20 4.60 -5.29 -8.20
N ASP A 21 3.45 -4.72 -8.57
CA ASP A 21 3.26 -3.28 -8.57
C ASP A 21 3.01 -2.81 -7.13
N TYR A 22 4.00 -2.15 -6.53
CA TYR A 22 3.89 -1.50 -5.22
C TYR A 22 3.11 -0.19 -5.26
N TYR A 23 2.76 0.27 -6.46
CA TYR A 23 1.96 1.48 -6.66
C TYR A 23 1.11 1.34 -7.92
N VAL A 24 0.03 2.12 -7.98
CA VAL A 24 -0.78 2.27 -9.20
C VAL A 24 -0.79 3.73 -9.64
N ALA A 25 -0.81 3.95 -10.95
CA ALA A 25 -0.83 5.30 -11.53
C ALA A 25 -2.20 6.00 -11.36
N THR A 26 -3.27 5.21 -11.35
CA THR A 26 -4.66 5.67 -11.26
C THR A 26 -5.41 4.90 -10.17
N PRO A 27 -6.43 5.48 -9.52
CA PRO A 27 -7.20 4.78 -8.50
C PRO A 27 -7.92 3.57 -9.10
N GLN A 28 -7.98 2.51 -8.31
CA GLN A 28 -8.88 1.37 -8.50
C GLN A 28 -9.97 1.43 -7.44
N GLY A 29 -11.00 0.60 -7.52
CA GLY A 29 -12.06 0.62 -6.52
C GLY A 29 -13.18 1.63 -6.81
N TYR A 30 -13.97 1.92 -5.78
CA TYR A 30 -15.06 2.89 -5.87
C TYR A 30 -14.59 4.30 -6.24
N GLY A 31 -13.36 4.69 -5.90
CA GLY A 31 -12.75 5.97 -6.28
C GLY A 31 -12.13 6.01 -7.68
N ALA A 32 -12.31 4.98 -8.54
CA ALA A 32 -11.62 4.85 -9.83
C ALA A 32 -11.83 6.02 -10.82
N ALA A 33 -12.90 6.81 -10.67
CA ALA A 33 -13.16 7.98 -11.49
C ALA A 33 -12.34 9.23 -11.09
N THR A 34 -11.58 9.17 -9.99
CA THR A 34 -10.85 10.33 -9.46
C THR A 34 -9.63 10.66 -10.31
N THR A 35 -9.53 11.91 -10.75
CA THR A 35 -8.44 12.45 -11.59
C THR A 35 -7.66 13.59 -10.93
N GLY A 36 -8.19 14.16 -9.84
CA GLY A 36 -7.57 15.23 -9.07
C GLY A 36 -7.27 16.47 -9.90
N GLY A 37 -6.04 16.97 -9.79
CA GLY A 37 -5.53 18.09 -10.57
C GLY A 37 -5.18 17.78 -12.03
N GLY A 38 -5.26 16.51 -12.45
CA GLY A 38 -4.87 16.05 -13.78
C GLY A 38 -3.38 16.29 -14.08
N ALA A 39 -3.07 16.63 -15.33
CA ALA A 39 -1.71 16.85 -15.82
C ALA A 39 -1.24 18.31 -15.74
N VAL A 40 -1.83 19.12 -14.86
CA VAL A 40 -1.41 20.53 -14.67
C VAL A 40 0.00 20.57 -14.10
N THR A 41 0.83 21.50 -14.59
CA THR A 41 2.19 21.72 -14.09
C THR A 41 2.21 21.84 -12.56
N PRO A 42 2.98 20.99 -11.86
CA PRO A 42 3.01 21.01 -10.40
C PRO A 42 3.57 22.31 -9.82
N ILE A 43 3.04 22.70 -8.66
CA ILE A 43 3.52 23.83 -7.86
C ILE A 43 3.99 23.28 -6.52
N THR A 44 5.24 23.59 -6.14
CA THR A 44 5.76 23.19 -4.84
C THR A 44 5.42 24.22 -3.75
N VAL A 45 4.97 23.74 -2.60
CA VAL A 45 4.70 24.53 -1.39
C VAL A 45 5.59 24.04 -0.25
N THR A 46 6.17 24.99 0.49
CA THR A 46 7.08 24.76 1.62
C THR A 46 6.56 25.37 2.93
N THR A 47 5.36 25.96 2.91
CA THR A 47 4.71 26.54 4.09
C THR A 47 3.25 26.17 4.15
N TRP A 48 2.70 26.07 5.36
CA TRP A 48 1.28 25.79 5.57
C TRP A 48 0.36 26.83 4.90
N ALA A 49 0.74 28.11 4.99
CA ALA A 49 -0.01 29.20 4.36
C ALA A 49 -0.07 29.04 2.82
N ALA A 50 1.05 28.69 2.17
CA ALA A 50 1.08 28.45 0.73
C ALA A 50 0.24 27.23 0.33
N LEU A 51 0.32 26.13 1.10
CA LEU A 51 -0.51 24.94 0.89
C LEU A 51 -2.00 25.32 0.93
N ARG A 52 -2.43 26.00 2.00
CA ARG A 52 -3.83 26.44 2.14
C ARG A 52 -4.28 27.30 0.98
N THR A 53 -3.45 28.26 0.55
CA THR A 53 -3.78 29.13 -0.59
C THR A 53 -3.95 28.33 -1.87
N GLN A 54 -3.04 27.39 -2.18
CA GLN A 54 -3.13 26.60 -3.42
C GLN A 54 -4.31 25.63 -3.39
N MET A 55 -4.57 24.98 -2.26
CA MET A 55 -5.70 24.06 -2.10
C MET A 55 -7.06 24.74 -2.31
N GLN A 56 -7.20 26.00 -1.88
CA GLN A 56 -8.43 26.79 -2.03
C GLN A 56 -8.50 27.59 -3.35
N SER A 57 -7.42 27.58 -4.14
CA SER A 57 -7.38 28.33 -5.41
C SER A 57 -8.30 27.70 -6.47
N ALA A 58 -8.82 28.55 -7.35
CA ALA A 58 -9.66 28.13 -8.46
C ALA A 58 -8.89 27.30 -9.49
N GLY A 59 -9.62 26.46 -10.23
CA GLY A 59 -9.08 25.60 -11.29
C GLY A 59 -8.31 24.38 -10.78
N SER A 60 -7.94 23.49 -11.69
CA SER A 60 -7.19 22.28 -11.35
C SER A 60 -5.77 22.61 -10.90
N LYS A 61 -5.27 21.92 -9.86
CA LYS A 61 -3.89 22.10 -9.36
C LYS A 61 -3.27 20.76 -8.98
N VAL A 62 -1.99 20.61 -9.33
CA VAL A 62 -1.10 19.63 -8.73
C VAL A 62 -0.17 20.37 -7.77
N ILE A 63 -0.22 20.01 -6.49
CA ILE A 63 0.44 20.72 -5.39
C ILE A 63 1.42 19.74 -4.74
N LEU A 64 2.71 20.03 -4.87
CA LEU A 64 3.77 19.24 -4.24
C LEU A 64 4.11 19.83 -2.88
N VAL A 65 4.06 19.03 -1.82
CA VAL A 65 4.48 19.46 -0.48
C VAL A 65 5.94 19.09 -0.28
N SER A 66 6.75 20.06 0.15
CA SER A 66 8.16 19.83 0.47
C SER A 66 8.43 20.15 1.94
N GLY A 67 9.04 19.20 2.64
CA GLY A 67 9.41 19.32 4.05
C GLY A 67 8.25 19.13 5.02
N VAL A 68 8.43 19.66 6.24
CA VAL A 68 7.49 19.52 7.35
C VAL A 68 6.67 20.80 7.49
N LEU A 69 5.35 20.71 7.34
CA LEU A 69 4.42 21.82 7.49
C LEU A 69 3.61 21.64 8.77
N THR A 70 3.91 22.44 9.79
CA THR A 70 3.12 22.48 11.01
C THR A 70 1.89 23.36 10.84
N VAL A 71 0.72 22.81 11.18
CA VAL A 71 -0.56 23.53 11.25
C VAL A 71 -0.48 24.53 12.40
N PRO A 72 -0.54 25.86 12.15
CA PRO A 72 -0.67 26.83 13.22
C PRO A 72 -1.98 26.60 13.97
N ALA A 73 -1.99 26.94 15.27
CA ALA A 73 -3.20 26.83 16.08
C ALA A 73 -4.41 27.47 15.38
N THR A 74 -5.55 26.79 15.41
CA THR A 74 -6.83 27.19 14.76
C THR A 74 -6.77 27.39 13.24
N GLN A 75 -5.71 26.94 12.56
CA GLN A 75 -5.54 27.13 11.11
C GLN A 75 -5.63 25.85 10.29
N GLN A 76 -6.36 24.84 10.78
CA GLN A 76 -6.73 23.64 10.00
C GLN A 76 -7.22 24.03 8.59
N LEU A 77 -6.84 23.25 7.57
CA LEU A 77 -7.38 23.43 6.23
C LEU A 77 -8.81 22.89 6.21
N ARG A 78 -9.79 23.76 6.41
CA ARG A 78 -11.21 23.44 6.39
C ARG A 78 -11.94 24.17 5.26
N ALA A 79 -12.08 23.54 4.10
CA ALA A 79 -12.62 24.18 2.90
C ALA A 79 -13.31 23.20 1.94
N ILE A 80 -14.08 23.74 1.00
CA ILE A 80 -14.57 22.99 -0.16
C ILE A 80 -13.41 22.89 -1.15
N ILE A 81 -13.00 21.69 -1.50
CA ILE A 81 -11.83 21.43 -2.36
C ILE A 81 -12.27 20.68 -3.60
N SER A 82 -11.89 21.15 -4.78
CA SER A 82 -12.17 20.45 -6.03
C SER A 82 -11.03 20.47 -7.03
N ASN A 83 -10.87 19.35 -7.75
CA ASN A 83 -9.87 19.15 -8.80
C ASN A 83 -8.44 19.41 -8.32
N LYS A 84 -8.06 18.80 -7.19
CA LYS A 84 -6.74 18.98 -6.58
C LYS A 84 -6.02 17.65 -6.46
N SER A 85 -4.73 17.65 -6.79
CA SER A 85 -3.81 16.60 -6.38
C SER A 85 -2.82 17.19 -5.39
N LEU A 86 -2.90 16.79 -4.12
CA LEU A 86 -1.97 17.15 -3.07
C LEU A 86 -1.01 15.98 -2.87
N ILE A 87 0.27 16.17 -3.21
CA ILE A 87 1.25 15.09 -3.27
C ILE A 87 2.47 15.47 -2.44
N GLY A 88 2.92 14.62 -1.54
CA GLY A 88 4.17 14.84 -0.81
C GLY A 88 5.39 14.46 -1.64
N LEU A 89 6.42 15.30 -1.62
CA LEU A 89 7.78 14.88 -1.93
C LEU A 89 8.27 13.90 -0.85
N PRO A 90 9.33 13.11 -1.10
CA PRO A 90 9.86 12.18 -0.09
C PRO A 90 10.06 12.84 1.28
N GLY A 91 9.47 12.24 2.32
CA GLY A 91 9.52 12.74 3.69
C GLY A 91 8.61 13.95 4.01
N ALA A 92 7.76 14.38 3.07
CA ALA A 92 6.83 15.49 3.32
C ALA A 92 5.81 15.13 4.40
N LYS A 93 5.66 16.04 5.37
CA LYS A 93 4.84 15.82 6.56
C LYS A 93 3.94 17.02 6.84
N LEU A 94 2.69 16.75 7.22
CA LEU A 94 1.76 17.72 7.80
C LEU A 94 1.61 17.40 9.29
N VAL A 95 1.85 18.38 10.16
CA VAL A 95 1.91 18.15 11.62
C VAL A 95 0.90 19.01 12.35
N SER A 96 0.08 18.41 13.22
CA SER A 96 -0.69 19.12 14.23
C SER A 96 -0.13 18.81 15.62
N ASN A 97 0.20 19.86 16.38
CA ASN A 97 0.67 19.75 17.78
C ASN A 97 -0.41 20.17 18.79
N THR A 98 -1.60 20.52 18.33
CA THR A 98 -2.66 21.08 19.17
C THR A 98 -3.47 19.96 19.79
N LEU A 99 -3.20 19.60 21.05
CA LEU A 99 -4.01 18.65 21.82
C LEU A 99 -5.28 19.34 22.37
N ALA A 100 -6.11 19.90 21.49
CA ALA A 100 -7.32 20.62 21.84
C ALA A 100 -8.37 20.55 20.71
N HIS A 101 -9.63 20.76 21.08
CA HIS A 101 -10.74 20.94 20.16
C HIS A 101 -11.34 22.35 20.35
N PRO A 102 -11.41 23.18 19.29
CA PRO A 102 -10.92 22.95 17.93
C PRO A 102 -9.39 23.10 17.82
N GLY A 103 -8.82 22.59 16.72
CA GLY A 103 -7.44 22.84 16.31
C GLY A 103 -6.54 21.59 16.20
N GLY A 104 -7.02 20.43 16.61
CA GLY A 104 -6.27 19.16 16.57
C GLY A 104 -6.13 18.55 15.19
N GLY A 105 -7.01 18.87 14.24
CA GLY A 105 -7.01 18.27 12.91
C GLY A 105 -6.11 18.97 11.90
N ILE A 106 -5.92 18.35 10.73
CA ILE A 106 -5.04 18.89 9.66
C ILE A 106 -5.85 19.31 8.44
N ILE A 107 -6.62 18.40 7.84
CA ILE A 107 -7.44 18.66 6.64
C ILE A 107 -8.89 18.23 6.89
N TYR A 108 -9.83 19.13 6.62
CA TYR A 108 -11.26 18.87 6.61
C TYR A 108 -11.81 19.27 5.23
N LEU A 109 -12.11 18.26 4.42
CA LEU A 109 -12.82 18.45 3.14
C LEU A 109 -14.30 18.67 3.45
N ARG A 110 -14.78 19.90 3.22
CA ARG A 110 -16.17 20.28 3.53
C ARG A 110 -17.15 19.74 2.49
N PRO A 111 -18.46 19.69 2.83
CA PRO A 111 -19.48 19.21 1.90
C PRO A 111 -19.46 19.95 0.58
N GLY A 112 -19.50 19.20 -0.51
CA GLY A 112 -19.35 19.71 -1.88
C GLY A 112 -17.92 19.62 -2.43
N SER A 113 -16.96 19.11 -1.64
CA SER A 113 -15.64 18.76 -2.17
C SER A 113 -15.77 17.63 -3.19
N ASN A 114 -14.95 17.65 -4.25
CA ASN A 114 -15.08 16.66 -5.32
C ASN A 114 -13.78 16.50 -6.12
N ASN A 115 -13.44 15.28 -6.51
CA ASN A 115 -12.30 14.98 -7.37
C ASN A 115 -10.97 15.44 -6.74
N VAL A 116 -10.60 14.78 -5.65
CA VAL A 116 -9.43 15.10 -4.83
C VAL A 116 -8.51 13.89 -4.72
N ILE A 117 -7.22 14.09 -4.99
CA ILE A 117 -6.14 13.13 -4.76
C ILE A 117 -5.27 13.64 -3.62
N ILE A 118 -5.01 12.82 -2.62
CA ILE A 118 -4.05 13.07 -1.53
C ILE A 118 -3.06 11.91 -1.53
N ARG A 119 -1.77 12.18 -1.80
CA ARG A 119 -0.78 11.12 -1.99
C ARG A 119 0.57 11.38 -1.33
N ASN A 120 1.25 10.31 -0.92
CA ASN A 120 2.63 10.35 -0.43
C ASN A 120 2.89 11.35 0.71
N LEU A 121 1.95 11.47 1.66
CA LEU A 121 2.05 12.41 2.78
C LEU A 121 2.03 11.69 4.10
N ILE A 122 2.86 12.17 5.03
CA ILE A 122 2.78 11.78 6.44
C ILE A 122 1.91 12.81 7.16
N PHE A 123 0.83 12.36 7.79
CA PHE A 123 -0.01 13.11 8.71
C PHE A 123 0.39 12.73 10.13
N GLU A 124 0.86 13.70 10.91
CA GLU A 124 1.25 13.49 12.31
C GLU A 124 0.39 14.37 13.22
N GLY A 125 -0.36 13.73 14.11
CA GLY A 125 -1.24 14.41 15.06
C GLY A 125 -0.65 14.62 16.45
N PRO A 126 -1.43 15.26 17.33
CA PRO A 126 -1.00 15.59 18.68
C PRO A 126 -1.01 14.39 19.65
N GLY A 127 -1.63 13.26 19.27
CA GLY A 127 -1.88 12.11 20.14
C GLY A 127 -3.35 11.94 20.51
N ALA A 128 -3.77 10.70 20.75
CA ALA A 128 -5.15 10.35 21.02
C ALA A 128 -5.64 10.89 22.37
N TYR A 129 -6.63 11.78 22.35
CA TYR A 129 -7.27 12.34 23.53
C TYR A 129 -8.73 12.65 23.22
N ASP A 130 -9.64 11.91 23.88
CA ASP A 130 -11.05 11.91 23.54
C ASP A 130 -11.78 13.18 23.98
N ILE A 131 -11.74 14.23 23.19
CA ILE A 131 -12.43 15.50 23.48
C ILE A 131 -13.45 15.85 22.40
N ASP A 132 -14.03 14.83 21.76
CA ASP A 132 -14.87 14.96 20.56
C ASP A 132 -14.14 15.81 19.50
N GLY A 133 -12.93 15.36 19.18
CA GLY A 133 -11.89 16.14 18.55
C GLY A 133 -12.03 16.28 17.04
N GLU A 134 -10.92 16.65 16.40
CA GLU A 134 -10.80 16.69 14.94
C GLU A 134 -9.83 15.61 14.48
N ASP A 135 -10.12 15.01 13.32
CA ASP A 135 -9.28 13.99 12.71
C ASP A 135 -8.09 14.61 11.97
N LEU A 136 -7.07 13.80 11.66
CA LEU A 136 -5.99 14.27 10.77
C LEU A 136 -6.55 14.60 9.38
N LEU A 137 -7.36 13.70 8.84
CA LEU A 137 -8.14 13.93 7.63
C LEU A 137 -9.61 13.62 7.90
N THR A 138 -10.50 14.55 7.56
CA THR A 138 -11.95 14.30 7.51
C THR A 138 -12.43 14.55 6.09
N ALA A 139 -13.09 13.55 5.49
CA ALA A 139 -13.90 13.72 4.30
C ALA A 139 -15.38 13.80 4.70
N ASP A 140 -15.92 15.01 4.74
CA ASP A 140 -17.32 15.29 5.07
C ASP A 140 -18.04 15.80 3.82
N GLY A 141 -18.77 14.94 3.12
CA GLY A 141 -19.41 15.31 1.86
C GLY A 141 -18.46 15.50 0.68
N CYS A 142 -17.37 14.73 0.61
CA CYS A 142 -16.44 14.72 -0.52
C CYS A 142 -16.74 13.58 -1.49
N THR A 143 -16.92 13.84 -2.78
CA THR A 143 -17.09 12.76 -3.78
C THR A 143 -15.85 12.57 -4.65
N ASN A 144 -15.61 11.35 -5.16
CA ASN A 144 -14.44 11.04 -5.98
C ASN A 144 -13.14 11.41 -5.26
N LEU A 145 -12.81 10.62 -4.25
CA LEU A 145 -11.64 10.83 -3.39
C LEU A 145 -10.67 9.65 -3.52
N TRP A 146 -9.40 9.96 -3.75
CA TRP A 146 -8.33 8.98 -3.70
C TRP A 146 -7.26 9.42 -2.70
N VAL A 147 -7.11 8.65 -1.63
CA VAL A 147 -6.04 8.81 -0.64
C VAL A 147 -5.08 7.64 -0.79
N ASP A 148 -3.85 7.89 -1.22
CA ASP A 148 -2.93 6.81 -1.57
C ASP A 148 -1.52 7.01 -1.05
N HIS A 149 -0.87 5.94 -0.57
CA HIS A 149 0.48 6.02 -0.02
C HIS A 149 0.62 7.12 1.06
N CYS A 150 -0.37 7.28 1.92
CA CYS A 150 -0.29 8.21 3.04
C CYS A 150 0.00 7.45 4.33
N GLU A 151 0.77 8.05 5.23
CA GLU A 151 0.97 7.54 6.58
C GLU A 151 0.24 8.45 7.57
N PHE A 152 -0.58 7.86 8.43
CA PHE A 152 -1.33 8.57 9.47
C PHE A 152 -0.85 8.10 10.84
N GLN A 153 -0.46 9.07 11.66
CA GLN A 153 0.12 8.85 12.97
C GLN A 153 -0.62 9.74 13.98
N ASP A 154 -1.10 9.14 15.07
CA ASP A 154 -1.47 9.88 16.28
C ASP A 154 -2.62 10.89 16.15
N GLY A 155 -3.70 10.53 15.46
CA GLY A 155 -4.94 11.32 15.45
C GLY A 155 -5.41 11.71 16.86
N LEU A 156 -5.92 12.94 17.01
CA LEU A 156 -6.54 13.39 18.27
C LEU A 156 -7.80 12.57 18.56
N ASP A 157 -8.66 12.49 17.54
CA ASP A 157 -9.83 11.62 17.45
C ASP A 157 -9.50 10.51 16.42
N GLY A 158 -10.00 10.60 15.19
CA GLY A 158 -9.65 9.71 14.09
C GLY A 158 -8.31 10.02 13.40
N ASN A 159 -7.72 9.01 12.77
CA ASN A 159 -6.67 9.21 11.77
C ASN A 159 -7.29 9.69 10.44
N PHE A 160 -8.32 8.99 9.94
CA PHE A 160 -9.04 9.41 8.74
C PHE A 160 -10.49 8.94 8.75
N ASP A 161 -11.40 9.91 8.86
CA ASP A 161 -12.84 9.69 8.89
C ASP A 161 -13.54 10.11 7.59
N ILE A 162 -14.51 9.29 7.18
CA ILE A 162 -15.36 9.43 6.00
C ILE A 162 -16.81 9.52 6.47
N LYS A 163 -17.47 10.66 6.24
CA LYS A 163 -18.82 10.92 6.75
C LYS A 163 -19.63 11.87 5.88
N GLY A 164 -20.86 12.15 6.32
CA GLY A 164 -21.75 13.07 5.62
C GLY A 164 -22.13 12.50 4.25
N LEU A 165 -21.99 13.31 3.22
CA LEU A 165 -22.31 12.92 1.83
C LEU A 165 -21.09 12.38 1.06
N THR A 166 -20.04 11.93 1.75
CA THR A 166 -18.82 11.45 1.11
C THR A 166 -19.09 10.14 0.38
N ASP A 167 -18.64 10.00 -0.87
CA ASP A 167 -18.88 8.79 -1.64
C ASP A 167 -17.87 8.62 -2.80
N ASN A 168 -17.78 7.41 -3.37
CA ASN A 168 -16.81 7.04 -4.40
C ASN A 168 -15.37 7.27 -3.93
N VAL A 169 -14.98 6.51 -2.91
CA VAL A 169 -13.69 6.67 -2.22
C VAL A 169 -12.80 5.44 -2.40
N THR A 170 -11.53 5.70 -2.68
CA THR A 170 -10.46 4.70 -2.56
C THR A 170 -9.40 5.19 -1.60
N VAL A 171 -9.08 4.36 -0.61
CA VAL A 171 -7.94 4.51 0.28
C VAL A 171 -6.99 3.37 -0.04
N SER A 172 -5.82 3.65 -0.59
CA SER A 172 -4.89 2.61 -1.01
C SER A 172 -3.48 2.78 -0.49
N TRP A 173 -2.79 1.69 -0.19
CA TRP A 173 -1.40 1.70 0.28
C TRP A 173 -1.15 2.66 1.46
N CYS A 174 -2.17 2.92 2.27
CA CYS A 174 -2.06 3.82 3.42
C CYS A 174 -1.67 3.03 4.66
N LYS A 175 -0.86 3.65 5.52
CA LYS A 175 -0.45 3.09 6.80
C LYS A 175 -1.05 3.92 7.94
N PHE A 176 -1.64 3.25 8.91
CA PHE A 176 -2.28 3.87 10.07
C PHE A 176 -1.60 3.37 11.34
N THR A 177 -1.23 4.29 12.23
CA THR A 177 -0.58 3.98 13.51
C THR A 177 -0.95 4.98 14.61
N TYR A 178 -0.73 4.58 15.86
CA TYR A 178 -0.66 5.47 17.01
C TYR A 178 0.63 5.18 17.79
N LEU A 179 1.60 6.06 17.66
CA LEU A 179 2.93 5.94 18.22
C LEU A 179 3.05 6.63 19.59
N LYS A 180 2.09 7.50 19.93
CA LYS A 180 1.98 8.17 21.23
C LYS A 180 1.01 7.41 22.15
N PRO A 181 1.29 7.35 23.47
CA PRO A 181 0.32 6.83 24.43
C PRO A 181 -0.99 7.62 24.39
N PRO A 182 -2.16 6.97 24.56
CA PRO A 182 -3.42 7.67 24.69
C PRO A 182 -3.47 8.48 25.98
N VAL A 183 -4.19 9.60 25.96
CA VAL A 183 -4.44 10.46 27.12
C VAL A 183 -5.84 10.14 27.68
N PRO A 184 -5.96 9.72 28.96
CA PRO A 184 -7.26 9.43 29.57
C PRO A 184 -7.99 10.70 30.03
N GLY A 185 -9.27 10.55 30.38
CA GLY A 185 -10.05 11.60 31.04
C GLY A 185 -10.59 12.71 30.13
N GLY A 186 -10.60 12.49 28.83
CA GLY A 186 -11.22 13.40 27.87
C GLY A 186 -12.75 13.39 27.95
N SER A 187 -13.39 14.45 27.46
CA SER A 187 -14.85 14.65 27.55
C SER A 187 -15.68 13.69 26.70
N GLY A 188 -15.12 13.09 25.64
CA GLY A 188 -15.82 12.12 24.79
C GLY A 188 -15.92 10.71 25.40
N GLY A 189 -15.26 10.48 26.54
CA GLY A 189 -15.54 9.35 27.43
C GLY A 189 -14.70 8.09 27.23
N SER A 190 -13.82 8.05 26.23
CA SER A 190 -12.80 7.00 26.10
C SER A 190 -11.49 7.40 26.78
N ASN A 191 -10.94 6.49 27.60
CA ASN A 191 -9.57 6.64 28.10
C ASN A 191 -8.50 6.23 27.08
N ASP A 192 -8.91 5.62 25.97
CA ASP A 192 -8.02 5.19 24.90
C ASP A 192 -8.73 5.33 23.56
N HIS A 193 -8.62 6.52 22.98
CA HIS A 193 -9.27 6.90 21.72
C HIS A 193 -8.37 6.65 20.50
N ARG A 194 -7.59 5.57 20.50
CA ARG A 194 -6.79 5.18 19.31
C ARG A 194 -7.68 4.51 18.26
N PHE A 195 -8.67 5.26 17.78
CA PHE A 195 -9.76 4.83 16.91
C PHE A 195 -9.53 5.32 15.49
N SER A 196 -9.03 4.45 14.61
CA SER A 196 -8.35 4.91 13.40
C SER A 196 -9.26 5.52 12.33
N ASN A 197 -10.32 4.82 11.91
CA ASN A 197 -11.10 5.19 10.73
C ASN A 197 -12.59 4.94 10.93
N LEU A 198 -13.40 6.00 10.87
CA LEU A 198 -14.85 5.93 10.81
C LEU A 198 -15.36 6.06 9.37
N VAL A 199 -16.38 5.28 9.01
CA VAL A 199 -17.17 5.41 7.79
C VAL A 199 -18.64 5.53 8.18
N GLY A 200 -19.23 6.70 8.01
CA GLY A 200 -20.58 7.00 8.50
C GLY A 200 -20.61 7.26 10.00
N SER A 201 -20.81 8.54 10.35
CA SER A 201 -20.71 9.06 11.71
C SER A 201 -21.86 8.64 12.64
N GLY A 202 -22.97 8.15 12.08
CA GLY A 202 -24.11 7.66 12.85
C GLY A 202 -25.07 6.83 12.01
N ALA A 203 -26.10 6.27 12.67
CA ALA A 203 -27.08 5.40 12.00
C ALA A 203 -27.87 6.12 10.89
N ASN A 204 -28.06 7.43 11.01
CA ASN A 204 -28.77 8.27 10.03
C ASN A 204 -27.82 9.06 9.11
N ASP A 205 -26.51 8.86 9.22
CA ASP A 205 -25.53 9.51 8.35
C ASP A 205 -25.30 8.63 7.12
N ALA A 206 -25.65 9.13 5.94
CA ALA A 206 -25.54 8.37 4.69
C ALA A 206 -25.41 9.32 3.49
N PRO A 207 -24.70 8.91 2.42
CA PRO A 207 -24.69 9.63 1.15
C PRO A 207 -26.04 9.63 0.46
N ALA A 208 -26.13 10.43 -0.61
CA ALA A 208 -27.38 10.65 -1.33
C ALA A 208 -27.97 9.38 -1.98
N ASP A 209 -27.12 8.43 -2.38
CA ASP A 209 -27.50 7.14 -2.94
C ASP A 209 -27.73 6.05 -1.87
N GLY A 210 -27.57 6.41 -0.60
CA GLY A 210 -27.86 5.60 0.57
C GLY A 210 -26.64 4.93 1.18
N ASN A 211 -25.54 4.72 0.44
CA ASN A 211 -24.39 4.01 0.98
C ASN A 211 -23.06 4.70 0.73
N PHE A 212 -22.17 4.69 1.74
CA PHE A 212 -20.76 5.02 1.56
C PHE A 212 -20.08 3.94 0.72
N SER A 213 -19.73 4.24 -0.53
CA SER A 213 -18.99 3.34 -1.41
C SER A 213 -17.48 3.55 -1.23
N VAL A 214 -16.85 2.69 -0.42
CA VAL A 214 -15.45 2.87 0.02
C VAL A 214 -14.62 1.61 -0.20
N THR A 215 -13.48 1.78 -0.85
CA THR A 215 -12.45 0.73 -1.01
C THR A 215 -11.26 1.04 -0.12
N PHE A 216 -10.86 0.10 0.73
CA PHE A 216 -9.54 0.06 1.35
C PHE A 216 -8.71 -1.02 0.64
N GLN A 217 -7.61 -0.64 -0.01
CA GLN A 217 -6.79 -1.54 -0.80
C GLN A 217 -5.32 -1.47 -0.38
N SER A 218 -4.70 -2.60 -0.01
CA SER A 218 -3.29 -2.63 0.41
C SER A 218 -2.99 -1.71 1.61
N CYS A 219 -3.97 -1.47 2.50
CA CYS A 219 -3.77 -0.66 3.69
C CYS A 219 -3.21 -1.48 4.85
N LEU A 220 -2.37 -0.85 5.66
CA LEU A 220 -1.78 -1.41 6.87
C LEU A 220 -2.31 -0.67 8.10
N TRP A 221 -3.01 -1.37 8.98
CA TRP A 221 -3.27 -0.89 10.34
C TRP A 221 -2.26 -1.51 11.29
N GLY A 222 -1.40 -0.65 11.83
CA GLY A 222 -0.17 -1.04 12.52
C GLY A 222 -0.19 -0.75 14.02
N THR A 223 1.03 -0.53 14.52
CA THR A 223 1.33 -0.21 15.92
C THR A 223 0.38 0.81 16.54
N GLY A 224 -0.09 0.48 17.74
CA GLY A 224 -0.98 1.31 18.54
C GLY A 224 -2.42 1.47 18.06
N CYS A 225 -2.79 1.00 16.86
CA CYS A 225 -4.20 1.01 16.44
C CYS A 225 -5.03 0.11 17.36
N ARG A 226 -6.10 0.66 17.94
CA ARG A 226 -6.95 -0.05 18.92
C ARG A 226 -8.30 -0.44 18.35
N GLU A 227 -9.04 0.48 17.75
CA GLU A 227 -10.35 0.16 17.16
C GLU A 227 -10.59 0.92 15.85
N ARG A 228 -11.71 0.61 15.19
CA ARG A 228 -12.19 1.26 13.97
C ARG A 228 -11.19 1.10 12.81
N MET A 229 -10.98 -0.14 12.35
CA MET A 229 -10.10 -0.44 11.23
C MET A 229 -10.84 -1.12 10.06
N PRO A 230 -11.80 -0.46 9.38
CA PRO A 230 -12.59 0.70 9.81
C PRO A 230 -13.77 0.30 10.72
N ARG A 231 -14.46 1.31 11.29
CA ARG A 231 -15.82 1.18 11.84
C ARG A 231 -16.82 1.79 10.86
N ALA A 232 -17.86 1.05 10.47
CA ALA A 232 -18.78 1.49 9.41
C ALA A 232 -20.27 1.37 9.73
N ARG A 233 -21.07 2.28 9.14
CA ARG A 233 -22.54 2.28 9.03
C ARG A 233 -22.95 2.73 7.64
N ASN A 234 -24.12 2.31 7.16
CA ASN A 234 -24.65 2.69 5.86
C ASN A 234 -23.61 2.52 4.73
N ALA A 235 -22.82 1.46 4.74
CA ALA A 235 -21.63 1.37 3.87
C ALA A 235 -21.66 0.18 2.91
N GLN A 236 -21.08 0.38 1.73
CA GLN A 236 -20.63 -0.69 0.85
C GLN A 236 -19.09 -0.68 0.86
N LEU A 237 -18.52 -1.57 1.66
CA LEU A 237 -17.08 -1.66 1.85
C LEU A 237 -16.47 -2.74 0.98
N HIS A 238 -15.31 -2.42 0.42
CA HIS A 238 -14.38 -3.40 -0.12
C HIS A 238 -13.04 -3.29 0.58
N ILE A 239 -12.62 -4.35 1.26
CA ILE A 239 -11.32 -4.48 1.92
C ILE A 239 -10.49 -5.47 1.10
N LEU A 240 -9.44 -4.98 0.43
CA LEU A 240 -8.62 -5.76 -0.48
C LEU A 240 -7.15 -5.71 -0.06
N ASN A 241 -6.46 -6.85 -0.01
CA ASN A 241 -5.01 -6.93 0.27
C ASN A 241 -4.54 -6.21 1.54
N CYS A 242 -5.42 -6.02 2.53
CA CYS A 242 -5.08 -5.25 3.72
C CYS A 242 -4.40 -6.11 4.78
N TYR A 243 -3.57 -5.50 5.62
CA TYR A 243 -2.92 -6.16 6.75
C TYR A 243 -3.25 -5.45 8.07
N TYR A 244 -3.58 -6.25 9.08
CA TYR A 244 -3.91 -5.80 10.43
C TYR A 244 -2.91 -6.37 11.43
N ASN A 245 -2.10 -5.50 12.02
CA ASN A 245 -0.97 -5.87 12.87
C ASN A 245 -0.76 -4.88 14.02
N THR A 246 -1.32 -5.19 15.17
CA THR A 246 -1.24 -4.32 16.34
C THR A 246 -0.96 -5.12 17.59
N GLU A 247 -0.06 -4.60 18.43
CA GLU A 247 0.27 -5.15 19.74
C GLU A 247 -0.76 -4.79 20.83
N VAL A 248 -1.76 -3.96 20.49
CA VAL A 248 -2.74 -3.47 21.47
C VAL A 248 -3.69 -4.59 21.91
N THR A 249 -3.74 -4.84 23.22
CA THR A 249 -4.64 -5.83 23.80
C THR A 249 -6.11 -5.43 23.59
N ASN A 250 -6.95 -6.41 23.21
CA ASN A 250 -8.37 -6.23 22.88
C ASN A 250 -8.63 -5.29 21.69
N ALA A 251 -7.64 -5.09 20.81
CA ALA A 251 -7.85 -4.35 19.57
C ALA A 251 -8.93 -5.00 18.69
N ARG A 252 -9.69 -4.17 17.97
CA ARG A 252 -10.80 -4.57 17.10
C ARG A 252 -10.60 -4.05 15.69
N ALA A 253 -10.55 -4.95 14.71
CA ALA A 253 -10.41 -4.59 13.30
C ALA A 253 -11.73 -4.01 12.76
N LEU A 254 -12.51 -4.83 12.05
CA LEU A 254 -13.73 -4.41 11.37
C LEU A 254 -14.86 -4.24 12.38
N GLY A 255 -15.36 -3.02 12.53
CA GLY A 255 -16.51 -2.72 13.40
C GLY A 255 -17.74 -2.32 12.58
N LEU A 256 -18.71 -3.21 12.38
CA LEU A 256 -19.83 -2.92 11.47
C LEU A 256 -21.15 -2.80 12.22
N GLY A 257 -21.91 -1.75 11.90
CA GLY A 257 -23.32 -1.58 12.25
C GLY A 257 -24.13 -1.35 10.98
N GLY A 258 -25.41 -1.72 10.96
CA GLY A 258 -26.22 -1.62 9.74
C GLY A 258 -26.49 -0.16 9.36
N GLY A 259 -27.00 0.65 10.30
CA GLY A 259 -27.56 1.96 9.97
C GLY A 259 -28.90 1.85 9.23
N ILE A 260 -29.48 2.98 8.83
CA ILE A 260 -30.78 3.00 8.13
C ILE A 260 -30.77 2.34 6.73
N ASN A 261 -29.60 2.22 6.11
CA ASN A 261 -29.41 1.70 4.74
C ASN A 261 -28.63 0.38 4.70
N ASN A 262 -28.43 -0.27 5.85
CA ASN A 262 -27.61 -1.49 6.00
C ASN A 262 -26.13 -1.29 5.65
N THR A 263 -25.31 -2.27 6.00
CA THR A 263 -23.89 -2.29 5.64
C THR A 263 -23.50 -3.62 5.00
N THR A 264 -22.78 -3.55 3.88
CA THR A 264 -22.12 -4.70 3.25
C THR A 264 -20.61 -4.52 3.28
N CYS A 265 -19.88 -5.61 3.49
CA CYS A 265 -18.42 -5.59 3.48
C CYS A 265 -17.89 -6.85 2.78
N PHE A 266 -17.21 -6.65 1.65
CA PHE A 266 -16.50 -7.70 0.96
C PHE A 266 -15.02 -7.59 1.30
N VAL A 267 -14.46 -8.62 1.93
CA VAL A 267 -13.05 -8.70 2.30
C VAL A 267 -12.40 -9.75 1.43
N GLN A 268 -11.35 -9.39 0.70
CA GLN A 268 -10.62 -10.34 -0.12
C GLN A 268 -9.11 -10.17 0.01
N ASN A 269 -8.39 -11.30 -0.09
CA ASN A 269 -6.93 -11.36 -0.08
C ASN A 269 -6.26 -10.60 1.08
N SER A 270 -6.92 -10.47 2.24
CA SER A 270 -6.41 -9.70 3.37
C SER A 270 -5.89 -10.62 4.49
N ASP A 271 -4.95 -10.10 5.27
CA ASP A 271 -4.29 -10.83 6.35
C ASP A 271 -4.63 -10.22 7.72
N PHE A 272 -5.17 -11.05 8.60
CA PHE A 272 -5.55 -10.69 9.97
C PHE A 272 -4.72 -11.42 11.04
N SER A 273 -3.57 -11.98 10.67
CA SER A 273 -2.71 -12.75 11.58
C SER A 273 -2.19 -11.95 12.77
N GLY A 274 -2.05 -10.63 12.62
CA GLY A 274 -1.60 -9.71 13.67
C GLY A 274 -2.72 -9.09 14.52
N ILE A 275 -3.95 -9.62 14.47
CA ILE A 275 -5.06 -9.15 15.30
C ILE A 275 -6.00 -10.27 15.76
N SER A 276 -6.46 -10.22 17.00
CA SER A 276 -7.32 -11.29 17.56
C SER A 276 -8.81 -11.09 17.28
N ASN A 277 -9.30 -9.85 17.28
CA ASN A 277 -10.71 -9.55 17.02
C ASN A 277 -10.88 -8.93 15.64
N VAL A 278 -11.13 -9.80 14.67
CA VAL A 278 -11.27 -9.46 13.25
C VAL A 278 -12.58 -8.73 12.95
N TYR A 279 -13.66 -9.08 13.64
CA TYR A 279 -14.99 -8.53 13.39
C TYR A 279 -15.77 -8.31 14.68
N THR A 280 -16.30 -7.11 14.85
CA THR A 280 -17.23 -6.72 15.91
C THR A 280 -18.52 -6.18 15.33
N ASN A 281 -19.66 -6.77 15.71
CA ASN A 281 -20.99 -6.31 15.35
C ASN A 281 -21.47 -5.22 16.30
N TYR A 282 -22.16 -4.20 15.76
CA TYR A 282 -22.80 -3.13 16.53
C TYR A 282 -24.32 -3.11 16.23
N PRO A 283 -25.11 -4.00 16.85
CA PRO A 283 -26.54 -4.12 16.58
C PRO A 283 -27.35 -2.88 17.02
N GLY A 284 -26.78 -2.07 17.94
CA GLY A 284 -27.40 -0.82 18.40
C GLY A 284 -27.50 0.26 17.32
N ASP A 285 -26.82 0.10 16.18
CA ASP A 285 -26.90 1.04 15.06
C ASP A 285 -28.09 0.80 14.13
N GLY A 286 -28.91 -0.22 14.41
CA GLY A 286 -30.02 -0.63 13.54
C GLY A 286 -29.55 -1.25 12.22
N GLY A 287 -30.53 -1.55 11.35
CA GLY A 287 -30.29 -2.19 10.05
C GLY A 287 -29.68 -3.59 10.15
N THR A 288 -29.16 -4.07 9.03
CA THR A 288 -28.49 -5.36 8.90
C THR A 288 -27.05 -5.19 8.41
N VAL A 289 -26.23 -6.19 8.72
CA VAL A 289 -24.84 -6.29 8.27
C VAL A 289 -24.69 -7.58 7.46
N ALA A 290 -24.08 -7.47 6.28
CA ALA A 290 -23.55 -8.60 5.53
C ALA A 290 -22.03 -8.47 5.36
N LEU A 291 -21.30 -9.54 5.59
CA LEU A 291 -19.84 -9.58 5.61
C LEU A 291 -19.37 -10.88 4.97
N ALA A 292 -18.50 -10.80 3.96
CA ALA A 292 -17.93 -11.97 3.32
C ALA A 292 -16.41 -11.85 3.21
N PHE A 293 -15.70 -12.85 3.71
CA PHE A 293 -14.27 -13.05 3.54
C PHE A 293 -14.02 -14.04 2.40
N ASN A 294 -13.10 -13.67 1.51
CA ASN A 294 -12.65 -14.50 0.40
C ASN A 294 -11.11 -14.55 0.39
N ASN A 295 -10.53 -15.75 0.41
CA ASN A 295 -9.07 -15.93 0.35
C ASN A 295 -8.29 -15.07 1.38
N CYS A 296 -8.74 -15.04 2.64
CA CYS A 296 -8.10 -14.25 3.69
C CYS A 296 -7.35 -15.16 4.68
N ILE A 297 -6.22 -14.68 5.22
CA ILE A 297 -5.52 -15.33 6.33
C ILE A 297 -6.17 -14.87 7.63
N ASN A 298 -6.60 -15.83 8.46
CA ASN A 298 -7.28 -15.59 9.74
C ASN A 298 -8.53 -14.68 9.66
N GLY A 299 -9.26 -14.73 8.55
CA GLY A 299 -10.55 -14.03 8.42
C GLY A 299 -11.62 -14.54 9.39
N ALA A 300 -12.68 -13.75 9.60
CA ALA A 300 -13.83 -14.15 10.42
C ALA A 300 -14.86 -14.95 9.61
N THR A 301 -15.90 -15.44 10.30
CA THR A 301 -17.02 -16.13 9.66
C THR A 301 -17.87 -15.18 8.82
N ASN A 302 -18.31 -15.65 7.66
CA ASN A 302 -19.21 -14.90 6.79
C ASN A 302 -20.60 -14.74 7.42
N ILE A 303 -21.23 -13.60 7.13
CA ILE A 303 -22.56 -13.22 7.60
C ILE A 303 -23.37 -12.75 6.40
N GLY A 304 -24.50 -13.38 6.13
CA GLY A 304 -25.33 -13.06 4.97
C GLY A 304 -24.58 -13.27 3.64
N THR A 305 -25.02 -12.56 2.61
CA THR A 305 -24.45 -12.62 1.27
C THR A 305 -23.98 -11.24 0.85
N VAL A 306 -22.75 -11.15 0.35
CA VAL A 306 -22.19 -9.92 -0.21
C VAL A 306 -21.79 -10.20 -1.65
N THR A 307 -22.28 -9.38 -2.57
CA THR A 307 -21.86 -9.45 -3.98
C THR A 307 -20.45 -8.88 -4.10
N PRO A 308 -19.49 -9.61 -4.70
CA PRO A 308 -18.16 -9.07 -4.97
C PRO A 308 -18.24 -7.81 -5.86
N PRO A 309 -17.38 -6.80 -5.63
CA PRO A 309 -17.31 -5.64 -6.52
C PRO A 309 -16.93 -6.03 -7.95
N THR A 310 -17.42 -5.27 -8.94
CA THR A 310 -17.27 -5.59 -10.38
C THR A 310 -16.20 -4.76 -11.10
N TYR A 311 -15.59 -3.78 -10.42
CA TYR A 311 -14.48 -3.00 -10.98
C TYR A 311 -13.16 -3.78 -10.97
N THR A 312 -12.23 -3.39 -11.85
CA THR A 312 -10.89 -3.98 -11.91
C THR A 312 -10.08 -3.63 -10.68
N THR A 313 -9.34 -4.62 -10.15
CA THR A 313 -8.39 -4.44 -9.04
C THR A 313 -7.11 -5.22 -9.26
N THR A 314 -6.01 -4.73 -8.70
CA THR A 314 -4.74 -5.45 -8.61
C THR A 314 -4.73 -6.29 -7.33
N ILE A 315 -4.81 -7.61 -7.49
CA ILE A 315 -4.81 -8.55 -6.38
C ILE A 315 -3.37 -8.96 -6.06
N ILE A 316 -2.98 -8.85 -4.79
CA ILE A 316 -1.73 -9.37 -4.26
C ILE A 316 -2.02 -10.79 -3.75
N PRO A 317 -1.20 -11.80 -4.06
CA PRO A 317 -1.33 -13.11 -3.44
C PRO A 317 -1.38 -12.97 -1.91
N VAL A 318 -2.36 -13.60 -1.24
CA VAL A 318 -2.61 -13.35 0.19
C VAL A 318 -1.38 -13.62 1.08
N ASN A 319 -0.52 -14.56 0.67
CA ASN A 319 0.74 -14.90 1.35
C ASN A 319 1.87 -13.86 1.13
N GLU A 320 1.72 -12.94 0.20
CA GLU A 320 2.68 -11.85 -0.07
C GLU A 320 2.22 -10.51 0.53
N VAL A 321 0.98 -10.42 1.03
CA VAL A 321 0.41 -9.21 1.63
C VAL A 321 1.30 -8.65 2.74
N ILE A 322 1.70 -9.47 3.72
CA ILE A 322 2.56 -8.99 4.81
C ILE A 322 3.87 -8.43 4.26
N THR A 323 4.57 -9.21 3.42
CA THR A 323 5.87 -8.82 2.84
C THR A 323 5.75 -7.51 2.07
N ASN A 324 4.73 -7.37 1.23
CA ASN A 324 4.58 -6.20 0.38
C ASN A 324 4.20 -4.96 1.20
N LEU A 325 3.27 -5.09 2.14
CA LEU A 325 2.77 -3.94 2.91
C LEU A 325 3.74 -3.48 3.99
N THR A 326 4.63 -4.35 4.48
CA THR A 326 5.59 -4.02 5.55
C THR A 326 6.98 -3.62 5.05
N ASP A 327 7.23 -3.67 3.74
CA ASP A 327 8.47 -3.17 3.17
C ASP A 327 8.65 -1.67 3.52
N ALA A 328 9.76 -1.33 4.15
CA ALA A 328 10.00 0.03 4.65
C ALA A 328 10.24 1.06 3.55
N THR A 329 10.59 0.60 2.35
CA THR A 329 10.96 1.44 1.20
C THR A 329 9.82 1.60 0.21
N CYS A 330 8.95 0.58 0.05
CA CYS A 330 7.89 0.55 -0.96
C CYS A 330 6.54 0.08 -0.46
N GLY A 331 6.44 -0.36 0.80
CA GLY A 331 5.18 -0.82 1.37
C GLY A 331 4.21 0.31 1.67
N ALA A 332 3.21 0.01 2.48
CA ALA A 332 2.18 0.98 2.82
C ALA A 332 2.76 2.19 3.57
N GLY A 333 2.23 3.39 3.27
CA GLY A 333 2.69 4.66 3.84
C GLY A 333 3.28 5.59 2.79
N ALA A 334 3.90 6.69 3.24
CA ALA A 334 4.51 7.70 2.38
C ALA A 334 5.89 7.24 1.86
N THR A 335 5.87 6.20 1.03
CA THR A 335 7.05 5.47 0.54
C THR A 335 7.38 5.78 -0.91
N LEU A 336 6.56 6.55 -1.62
CA LEU A 336 6.79 6.84 -3.05
C LEU A 336 7.96 7.81 -3.24
N ASN A 337 8.70 7.60 -4.33
CA ASN A 337 9.64 8.59 -4.83
C ASN A 337 8.89 9.57 -5.75
N VAL A 338 8.84 10.83 -5.34
CA VAL A 338 8.19 11.90 -6.11
C VAL A 338 9.22 12.98 -6.43
N THR A 339 9.40 13.25 -7.71
CA THR A 339 10.35 14.27 -8.19
C THR A 339 9.75 15.68 -8.09
N ALA A 340 10.60 16.71 -8.16
CA ALA A 340 10.15 18.11 -8.17
C ALA A 340 9.27 18.47 -9.39
N THR A 341 9.29 17.65 -10.45
CA THR A 341 8.41 17.77 -11.62
C THR A 341 7.12 16.97 -11.50
N GLY A 342 6.88 16.31 -10.36
CA GLY A 342 5.68 15.53 -10.08
C GLY A 342 5.65 14.14 -10.70
N VAL A 343 6.77 13.64 -11.25
CA VAL A 343 6.89 12.23 -11.64
C VAL A 343 6.91 11.37 -10.38
N ILE A 344 6.01 10.39 -10.34
CA ILE A 344 5.82 9.45 -9.23
C ILE A 344 6.32 8.07 -9.68
N THR A 345 7.20 7.49 -8.87
CA THR A 345 7.73 6.13 -9.04
C THR A 345 7.70 5.43 -7.68
N PRO A 346 7.69 4.08 -7.65
CA PRO A 346 7.97 3.38 -6.41
C PRO A 346 9.41 3.71 -5.99
N ASN A 347 9.72 3.55 -4.71
CA ASN A 347 11.09 3.68 -4.24
C ASN A 347 11.93 2.49 -4.72
N GLU A 348 13.22 2.47 -4.38
CA GLU A 348 14.02 1.25 -4.53
C GLU A 348 13.55 0.22 -3.50
N CYS A 349 12.63 -0.64 -3.92
CA CYS A 349 12.05 -1.66 -3.06
C CYS A 349 13.12 -2.64 -2.63
N THR A 350 13.31 -2.82 -1.33
CA THR A 350 14.19 -3.84 -0.75
C THR A 350 13.61 -5.24 -0.94
N PHE A 351 13.46 -5.68 -2.18
CA PHE A 351 13.09 -7.05 -2.46
C PHE A 351 14.36 -7.90 -2.62
N LEU A 352 14.58 -8.79 -1.64
CA LEU A 352 15.43 -9.98 -1.79
C LEU A 352 14.75 -11.08 -2.62
N GLY A 353 13.59 -10.80 -3.22
CA GLY A 353 13.06 -11.63 -4.28
C GLY A 353 13.41 -11.07 -5.65
N ILE A 354 13.38 -11.96 -6.60
CA ILE A 354 14.02 -11.84 -7.91
C ILE A 354 13.37 -10.74 -8.73
N ALA A 355 13.93 -9.54 -8.68
CA ALA A 355 13.70 -8.46 -9.63
C ALA A 355 14.93 -7.55 -9.75
N ASP A 356 16.12 -8.14 -9.82
CA ASP A 356 17.34 -7.45 -10.23
C ASP A 356 17.78 -7.95 -11.62
N ILE A 357 17.63 -7.05 -12.60
CA ILE A 357 18.28 -7.01 -13.91
C ILE A 357 17.74 -8.02 -14.94
N GLU A 358 16.52 -7.78 -15.45
CA GLU A 358 16.20 -8.02 -16.87
C GLU A 358 16.46 -6.75 -17.69
N ASN A 359 17.72 -6.31 -17.69
CA ASN A 359 18.21 -5.42 -18.75
C ASN A 359 19.60 -5.81 -19.26
N GLU A 360 19.97 -7.09 -19.08
CA GLU A 360 21.12 -7.68 -19.76
C GLU A 360 20.69 -9.01 -20.40
N ASN A 361 20.08 -8.91 -21.59
CA ASN A 361 19.52 -10.04 -22.36
C ASN A 361 20.57 -11.10 -22.82
N ASN A 362 21.82 -11.02 -22.37
CA ASN A 362 22.94 -11.71 -23.00
C ASN A 362 23.65 -12.73 -22.09
N ILE A 363 23.31 -12.80 -20.79
CA ILE A 363 23.89 -13.80 -19.87
C ILE A 363 22.78 -14.42 -19.03
N ARG A 364 22.57 -15.73 -19.18
CA ARG A 364 21.56 -16.51 -18.45
C ARG A 364 22.22 -17.60 -17.62
N LEU A 365 21.65 -17.87 -16.45
CA LEU A 365 22.14 -18.88 -15.52
C LEU A 365 21.02 -19.87 -15.20
N TYR A 366 21.27 -21.17 -15.40
CA TYR A 366 20.27 -22.21 -15.14
C TYR A 366 20.87 -23.59 -14.86
N PRO A 367 20.18 -24.44 -14.07
CA PRO A 367 18.98 -24.12 -13.29
C PRO A 367 19.30 -23.23 -12.07
N SER A 368 18.29 -22.53 -11.54
CA SER A 368 18.44 -21.77 -10.27
C SER A 368 18.58 -22.69 -9.06
N LEU A 369 18.07 -23.93 -9.16
CA LEU A 369 18.24 -25.00 -8.19
C LEU A 369 19.21 -26.05 -8.77
N VAL A 370 20.49 -25.90 -8.46
CA VAL A 370 21.59 -26.70 -9.00
C VAL A 370 21.76 -27.97 -8.18
N LYS A 371 21.79 -29.12 -8.86
CA LYS A 371 22.28 -30.36 -8.28
C LYS A 371 23.78 -30.43 -8.45
N ASP A 372 24.28 -30.80 -9.63
CA ASP A 372 25.73 -30.95 -9.83
C ASP A 372 26.27 -30.00 -10.92
N ILE A 373 25.43 -29.60 -11.88
CA ILE A 373 25.86 -28.79 -13.03
C ILE A 373 25.08 -27.48 -13.07
N LEU A 374 25.83 -26.39 -13.18
CA LEU A 374 25.33 -25.05 -13.44
C LEU A 374 25.69 -24.65 -14.87
N ASN A 375 24.69 -24.26 -15.67
CA ASN A 375 24.90 -23.76 -17.02
C ASN A 375 24.88 -22.23 -17.02
N ILE A 376 25.80 -21.63 -17.75
CA ILE A 376 25.88 -20.20 -18.02
C ILE A 376 25.84 -20.02 -19.53
N GLU A 377 24.74 -19.48 -20.03
CA GLU A 377 24.53 -19.21 -21.46
C GLU A 377 24.88 -17.75 -21.76
N LEU A 378 25.74 -17.56 -22.77
CA LEU A 378 26.27 -16.27 -23.21
C LEU A 378 25.69 -15.90 -24.58
N SER A 379 24.50 -15.31 -24.59
CA SER A 379 23.73 -14.97 -25.79
C SER A 379 24.09 -13.57 -26.36
N GLU A 380 25.26 -13.40 -26.98
CA GLU A 380 25.58 -12.34 -27.97
C GLU A 380 27.08 -12.36 -28.38
N SER A 381 27.47 -11.55 -29.37
CA SER A 381 28.83 -11.50 -29.92
C SER A 381 29.82 -10.68 -29.09
N ASN A 382 31.04 -11.22 -28.94
CA ASN A 382 32.23 -10.63 -28.30
C ASN A 382 32.37 -10.77 -26.77
N PHE A 383 32.16 -11.97 -26.23
CA PHE A 383 32.76 -12.36 -24.96
C PHE A 383 34.25 -12.60 -25.19
N GLY A 384 35.09 -12.11 -24.28
CA GLY A 384 36.55 -12.26 -24.37
C GLY A 384 37.01 -13.32 -23.40
N LYS A 385 37.99 -12.96 -22.57
CA LYS A 385 38.27 -13.73 -21.36
C LYS A 385 37.10 -13.56 -20.39
N THR A 386 36.41 -14.66 -20.10
CA THR A 386 35.33 -14.74 -19.12
C THR A 386 35.86 -15.39 -17.85
N GLU A 387 35.73 -14.68 -16.73
CA GLU A 387 36.03 -15.17 -15.38
C GLU A 387 34.73 -15.36 -14.61
N ILE A 388 34.56 -16.53 -14.00
CA ILE A 388 33.39 -16.89 -13.22
C ILE A 388 33.84 -17.25 -11.82
N THR A 389 33.39 -16.47 -10.84
CA THR A 389 33.71 -16.67 -9.42
C THR A 389 32.42 -16.94 -8.65
N ILE A 390 32.39 -17.96 -7.81
CA ILE A 390 31.25 -18.27 -6.95
C ILE A 390 31.64 -17.98 -5.50
N TYR A 391 30.79 -17.22 -4.82
CA TYR A 391 30.91 -16.86 -3.42
C TYR A 391 29.82 -17.53 -2.59
N ASN A 392 30.15 -17.93 -1.36
CA ASN A 392 29.15 -18.29 -0.36
C ASN A 392 28.52 -17.02 0.28
N LEU A 393 27.52 -17.20 1.14
CA LEU A 393 26.83 -16.08 1.82
C LEU A 393 27.72 -15.25 2.76
N ASN A 394 28.86 -15.79 3.19
CA ASN A 394 29.83 -15.05 4.00
C ASN A 394 30.80 -14.22 3.13
N GLY A 395 30.59 -14.19 1.80
CA GLY A 395 31.46 -13.50 0.84
C GLY A 395 32.77 -14.24 0.55
N GLN A 396 32.92 -15.50 0.97
CA GLN A 396 34.12 -16.28 0.68
C GLN A 396 34.01 -16.90 -0.72
N GLU A 397 35.07 -16.76 -1.51
CA GLU A 397 35.21 -17.47 -2.79
C GLU A 397 35.29 -18.98 -2.54
N VAL A 398 34.41 -19.72 -3.19
CA VAL A 398 34.31 -21.19 -3.07
C VAL A 398 34.57 -21.93 -4.38
N PHE A 399 34.57 -21.21 -5.51
CA PHE A 399 34.83 -21.76 -6.84
C PHE A 399 35.26 -20.64 -7.79
N ASN A 400 36.17 -20.95 -8.70
CA ASN A 400 36.60 -20.05 -9.78
C ASN A 400 36.77 -20.86 -11.08
N TYR A 401 36.38 -20.27 -12.20
CA TYR A 401 36.52 -20.79 -13.54
C TYR A 401 36.89 -19.66 -14.50
N THR A 402 37.76 -19.93 -15.47
CA THR A 402 38.16 -18.93 -16.47
C THR A 402 38.26 -19.58 -17.83
N GLU A 403 37.67 -18.96 -18.84
CA GLU A 403 37.71 -19.44 -20.22
C GLU A 403 37.67 -18.27 -21.21
N ASN A 404 38.19 -18.48 -22.42
CA ASN A 404 37.97 -17.54 -23.52
C ASN A 404 36.64 -17.92 -24.19
N SER A 405 35.60 -17.15 -23.92
CA SER A 405 34.26 -17.49 -24.37
C SER A 405 33.94 -16.94 -25.75
N THR A 406 33.05 -17.60 -26.47
CA THR A 406 32.56 -17.18 -27.78
C THR A 406 31.07 -16.82 -27.73
N SER A 407 30.55 -16.30 -28.84
CA SER A 407 29.14 -15.92 -28.94
C SER A 407 28.22 -17.14 -28.91
N ASN A 408 27.13 -17.09 -28.14
CA ASN A 408 26.13 -18.15 -27.99
C ASN A 408 26.70 -19.44 -27.39
N GLU A 409 27.72 -19.32 -26.54
CA GLU A 409 28.32 -20.43 -25.82
C GLU A 409 27.56 -20.76 -24.53
N ILE A 410 27.54 -22.04 -24.16
CA ILE A 410 27.01 -22.52 -22.89
C ILE A 410 28.15 -23.13 -22.10
N LEU A 411 28.55 -22.45 -21.02
CA LEU A 411 29.55 -22.92 -20.09
C LEU A 411 28.90 -23.82 -19.05
N GLN A 412 29.47 -25.01 -18.81
CA GLN A 412 28.95 -25.97 -17.84
C GLN A 412 29.92 -26.12 -16.67
N LEU A 413 29.51 -25.64 -15.49
CA LEU A 413 30.30 -25.70 -14.27
C LEU A 413 29.87 -26.90 -13.42
N ASN A 414 30.81 -27.78 -13.10
CA ASN A 414 30.58 -28.88 -12.16
C ASN A 414 30.78 -28.38 -10.71
N LEU A 415 29.69 -28.33 -9.96
CA LEU A 415 29.59 -27.84 -8.60
C LEU A 415 29.25 -28.96 -7.60
N GLU A 416 29.45 -30.23 -7.96
CA GLU A 416 29.19 -31.40 -7.10
C GLU A 416 29.85 -31.27 -5.71
N LYS A 417 31.04 -30.66 -5.67
CA LYS A 417 31.83 -30.46 -4.44
C LYS A 417 31.34 -29.31 -3.55
N LEU A 418 30.44 -28.46 -4.03
CA LEU A 418 29.88 -27.39 -3.22
C LEU A 418 28.87 -27.98 -2.23
N ALA A 419 28.93 -27.53 -0.97
CA ALA A 419 27.93 -27.86 0.03
C ALA A 419 26.55 -27.35 -0.38
N LYS A 420 25.49 -27.98 0.12
CA LYS A 420 24.12 -27.46 -0.08
C LYS A 420 24.01 -26.07 0.55
N GLY A 421 23.42 -25.13 -0.16
CA GLY A 421 23.36 -23.73 0.28
C GLY A 421 23.13 -22.75 -0.85
N MET A 422 23.05 -21.47 -0.50
CA MET A 422 22.88 -20.37 -1.44
C MET A 422 24.24 -19.79 -1.83
N TYR A 423 24.40 -19.46 -3.11
CA TYR A 423 25.65 -18.95 -3.67
C TYR A 423 25.39 -17.77 -4.61
N VAL A 424 26.40 -16.90 -4.73
CA VAL A 424 26.44 -15.79 -5.70
C VAL A 424 27.51 -16.09 -6.74
N CYS A 425 27.12 -16.14 -8.01
CA CYS A 425 27.99 -16.29 -9.16
C CYS A 425 28.26 -14.90 -9.77
N LYS A 426 29.53 -14.47 -9.73
CA LYS A 426 30.04 -13.31 -10.46
C LYS A 426 30.58 -13.77 -11.80
N ILE A 427 30.17 -13.15 -12.89
CA ILE A 427 30.61 -13.42 -14.25
C ILE A 427 31.21 -12.11 -14.78
N GLU A 428 32.49 -12.12 -15.10
CA GLU A 428 33.25 -10.98 -15.58
C GLU A 428 33.80 -11.27 -16.97
N SER A 429 33.44 -10.47 -17.97
CA SER A 429 33.98 -10.58 -19.33
C SER A 429 34.17 -9.21 -19.93
N ASN A 430 35.38 -8.93 -20.42
CA ASN A 430 35.81 -7.62 -20.90
C ASN A 430 35.63 -6.53 -19.82
N GLU A 431 34.68 -5.59 -20.01
CA GLU A 431 34.34 -4.53 -19.05
C GLU A 431 32.98 -4.77 -18.36
N LYS A 432 32.35 -5.93 -18.56
CA LYS A 432 31.05 -6.27 -17.99
C LYS A 432 31.20 -7.20 -16.80
N ILE A 433 30.53 -6.86 -15.71
CA ILE A 433 30.45 -7.68 -14.49
C ILE A 433 28.97 -7.92 -14.19
N VAL A 434 28.59 -9.19 -14.12
CA VAL A 434 27.22 -9.62 -13.82
C VAL A 434 27.21 -10.52 -12.59
N PHE A 435 26.25 -10.31 -11.70
CA PHE A 435 26.01 -11.17 -10.55
C PHE A 435 24.70 -11.93 -10.72
N LYS A 436 24.73 -13.24 -10.49
CA LYS A 436 23.57 -14.14 -10.53
C LYS A 436 23.57 -15.05 -9.30
N LYS A 437 22.41 -15.39 -8.75
CA LYS A 437 22.30 -16.26 -7.56
C LYS A 437 21.78 -17.64 -7.94
N PHE A 438 22.21 -18.67 -7.20
CA PHE A 438 21.66 -20.03 -7.31
C PHE A 438 21.70 -20.77 -5.98
N ILE A 439 20.91 -21.84 -5.87
CA ILE A 439 20.85 -22.72 -4.71
C ILE A 439 21.42 -24.09 -5.10
N LYS A 440 22.44 -24.56 -4.38
CA LYS A 440 22.93 -25.94 -4.44
C LYS A 440 22.09 -26.80 -3.50
N HIS A 441 21.57 -27.92 -3.98
CA HIS A 441 20.81 -28.88 -3.16
C HIS A 441 21.33 -30.30 -3.25
#